data_AF-A0A9E5A6F4-F1
#
_entry.id   AF-A0A9E5A6F4-F1
#
_cell.length_a   1.000
_cell.length_b   1.000
_cell.length_c   1.000
_cell.angle_alpha   90.00
_cell.angle_beta   90.00
_cell.angle_gamma   90.00
#
_symmetry.space_group_name_H-M   'P 1'
#
loop_
_entity.id
_entity.type
_entity.pdbx_description
1 polymer ?
#
loop_
_entity_poly.entity_id
_entity_poly.type
_entity_poly.pdbx_seq_one_letter_code
_entity_poly.pdbx_strand_id
1 'polypeptide(L)'
;MAFTEPNALERLNFMQNAKTVAIVGASDNPSRASYFVATYLLSASHFKLFFVNPRLDEILGQKVYKSLADIKEPIDIVDVFRKASDIPGVLDEAIAFKAKTFWMQLGISDEVSAERGVA
;
A
#
# COMPACT_ATOMS: atom_id res chain seq x y z
N MET A 1 -20.30 7.61 -6.51
CA MET A 1 -20.19 8.88 -5.75
C MET A 1 -18.87 9.53 -6.14
N ALA A 2 -18.79 10.85 -6.15
CA ALA A 2 -17.50 11.52 -6.37
C ALA A 2 -16.58 11.23 -5.16
N PHE A 3 -15.33 10.86 -5.42
CA PHE A 3 -14.34 10.66 -4.36
C PHE A 3 -14.13 11.97 -3.58
N THR A 4 -14.10 11.89 -2.26
CA THR A 4 -13.69 12.99 -1.39
C THR A 4 -12.48 12.52 -0.59
N GLU A 5 -11.41 13.31 -0.59
CA GLU A 5 -10.21 12.95 0.16
C GLU A 5 -10.53 12.87 1.67
N PRO A 6 -10.14 11.77 2.34
CA PRO A 6 -10.36 11.63 3.77
C PRO A 6 -9.64 12.71 4.59
N ASN A 7 -10.33 13.27 5.57
CA ASN A 7 -9.75 14.26 6.47
C ASN A 7 -8.73 13.62 7.45
N ALA A 8 -8.06 14.45 8.26
CA ALA A 8 -7.01 13.97 9.17
C ALA A 8 -7.50 12.94 10.20
N LEU A 9 -8.73 13.09 10.73
CA LEU A 9 -9.30 12.16 11.71
C LEU A 9 -9.68 10.82 11.06
N GLU A 10 -10.21 10.86 9.84
CA GLU A 10 -10.53 9.65 9.07
C GLU A 10 -9.26 8.86 8.75
N ARG A 11 -8.21 9.54 8.27
CA ARG A 11 -6.90 8.90 8.03
C ARG A 11 -6.31 8.29 9.29
N LEU A 12 -6.40 8.98 10.43
CA LEU A 12 -5.96 8.45 11.72
C LEU A 12 -6.75 7.18 12.09
N ASN A 13 -8.07 7.18 11.91
CA ASN A 13 -8.91 6.02 12.18
C ASN A 13 -8.54 4.82 11.29
N PHE A 14 -8.22 5.03 10.01
CA PHE A 14 -7.76 3.95 9.13
C PHE A 14 -6.47 3.30 9.67
N MET A 15 -5.50 4.12 10.08
CA MET A 15 -4.23 3.63 10.62
C MET A 15 -4.39 2.93 11.98
N GLN A 16 -5.23 3.45 12.88
CA GLN A 16 -5.43 2.86 14.20
C GLN A 16 -6.16 1.52 14.17
N ASN A 17 -7.09 1.33 13.23
CA ASN A 17 -7.88 0.11 13.12
C ASN A 17 -7.23 -0.97 12.22
N ALA A 18 -6.25 -0.59 11.41
CA ALA A 18 -5.51 -1.51 10.57
C ALA A 18 -4.52 -2.34 11.38
N LYS A 19 -4.34 -3.60 10.98
CA LYS A 19 -3.33 -4.52 11.52
C LYS A 19 -2.31 -4.92 10.47
N THR A 20 -2.69 -4.88 9.20
CA THR A 20 -1.90 -5.41 8.08
C THR A 20 -1.71 -4.36 6.99
N VAL A 21 -0.48 -4.21 6.52
CA VAL A 21 -0.13 -3.26 5.46
C VAL A 21 0.68 -3.97 4.38
N ALA A 22 0.21 -3.89 3.13
CA ALA A 22 0.99 -4.30 1.97
C ALA A 22 1.66 -3.08 1.34
N ILE A 23 3.00 -3.06 1.30
CA ILE A 23 3.77 -1.99 0.65
C ILE A 23 4.05 -2.40 -0.80
N VAL A 24 3.27 -1.84 -1.73
CA VAL A 24 3.39 -2.11 -3.17
C VAL A 24 4.42 -1.19 -3.80
N GLY A 25 5.43 -1.77 -4.44
CA GLY A 25 6.61 -1.03 -4.88
C GLY A 25 7.67 -0.89 -3.78
N ALA A 26 7.64 -1.78 -2.78
CA ALA A 26 8.73 -1.92 -1.80
C ALA A 26 10.08 -2.07 -2.52
N SER A 27 11.12 -1.45 -1.99
CA SER A 27 12.45 -1.40 -2.60
C SER A 27 13.49 -1.68 -1.53
N ASP A 28 14.58 -2.34 -1.90
CA ASP A 28 15.80 -2.55 -1.10
C ASP A 28 16.78 -1.36 -1.20
N ASN A 29 16.63 -0.52 -2.21
CA ASN A 29 17.43 0.70 -2.38
C ASN A 29 17.12 1.76 -1.28
N PRO A 30 18.10 2.14 -0.43
CA PRO A 30 17.91 3.09 0.66
C PRO A 30 17.54 4.51 0.25
N SER A 31 17.77 4.90 -1.00
CA SER A 31 17.39 6.21 -1.54
C SER A 31 15.88 6.32 -1.86
N ARG A 32 15.14 5.21 -1.84
CA ARG A 32 13.72 5.17 -2.20
C ARG A 32 12.87 5.40 -0.95
N ALA A 33 11.86 6.26 -1.07
CA ALA A 33 10.93 6.55 0.03
C ALA A 33 10.29 5.28 0.63
N SER A 34 9.98 4.28 -0.20
CA SER A 34 9.45 2.99 0.23
C SER A 34 10.40 2.23 1.19
N TYR A 35 11.72 2.36 1.01
CA TYR A 35 12.69 1.72 1.90
C TYR A 35 12.64 2.38 3.28
N PHE A 36 12.66 3.71 3.33
CA PHE A 36 12.55 4.45 4.58
C PHE A 36 11.25 4.14 5.32
N VAL A 37 10.10 4.19 4.62
CA VAL A 37 8.80 3.84 5.22
C VAL A 37 8.77 2.40 5.72
N ALA A 38 9.30 1.44 4.96
CA ALA A 38 9.41 0.06 5.42
C ALA A 38 10.25 -0.08 6.70
N THR A 39 11.43 0.56 6.76
CA THR A 39 12.28 0.52 7.97
C THR A 39 11.60 1.15 9.19
N TYR A 40 10.87 2.26 8.99
CA TYR A 40 10.15 2.93 10.07
C TYR A 40 8.98 2.07 10.57
N LEU A 41 8.13 1.57 9.67
CA LEU A 41 6.99 0.75 10.06
C LEU A 41 7.42 -0.56 10.72
N LEU A 42 8.50 -1.20 10.26
CA LEU A 42 9.05 -2.40 10.91
C LEU A 42 9.52 -2.14 12.34
N SER A 43 10.10 -0.97 12.61
CA SER A 43 10.74 -0.67 13.90
C SER A 43 9.84 0.05 14.90
N ALA A 44 8.82 0.78 14.42
CA ALA A 44 8.07 1.73 15.23
C ALA A 44 6.54 1.58 15.13
N SER A 45 6.03 0.59 14.40
CA SER A 45 4.57 0.38 14.26
C SER A 45 4.10 -0.99 14.74
N HIS A 46 2.80 -1.11 14.96
CA HIS A 46 2.13 -2.38 15.30
C HIS A 46 1.71 -3.19 14.06
N PHE A 47 2.00 -2.70 12.85
CA PHE A 47 1.53 -3.34 11.62
C PHE A 47 2.33 -4.60 11.31
N LYS A 48 1.62 -5.64 10.87
CA LYS A 48 2.21 -6.73 10.13
C LYS A 48 2.40 -6.30 8.67
N LEU A 49 3.63 -6.28 8.21
CA LEU A 49 3.98 -5.78 6.88
C LEU A 49 4.13 -6.91 5.87
N PHE A 50 3.68 -6.64 4.64
CA PHE A 50 3.87 -7.48 3.47
C PHE A 50 4.51 -6.65 2.37
N PHE A 51 5.65 -7.09 1.85
CA PHE A 51 6.35 -6.35 0.80
C PHE A 51 5.99 -6.92 -0.57
N VAL A 52 5.67 -6.05 -1.52
CA VAL A 52 5.30 -6.46 -2.87
C VAL A 52 6.22 -5.79 -3.89
N ASN A 53 7.03 -6.61 -4.57
CA ASN A 53 7.86 -6.22 -5.69
C ASN A 53 8.18 -7.44 -6.56
N PRO A 54 7.82 -7.44 -7.87
CA PRO A 54 8.02 -8.59 -8.75
C PRO A 54 9.50 -8.96 -8.98
N ARG A 55 10.44 -8.07 -8.67
CA ARG A 55 11.87 -8.25 -8.97
C ARG A 55 12.71 -8.70 -7.79
N LEU A 56 12.18 -8.61 -6.57
CA LEU A 56 12.93 -8.89 -5.34
C LEU A 56 12.31 -10.09 -4.63
N ASP A 57 13.12 -10.80 -3.87
CA ASP A 57 12.69 -11.96 -3.07
C ASP A 57 12.72 -11.68 -1.57
N GLU A 58 13.60 -10.77 -1.12
CA GLU A 58 13.76 -10.37 0.27
C GLU A 58 14.10 -8.89 0.38
N ILE A 59 13.52 -8.20 1.38
CA ILE A 59 13.86 -6.82 1.78
C ILE A 59 13.86 -6.79 3.31
N LEU A 60 14.92 -6.26 3.93
CA LEU A 60 15.02 -6.09 5.39
C LEU A 60 14.76 -7.40 6.18
N GLY A 61 15.22 -8.55 5.64
CA GLY A 61 14.99 -9.86 6.25
C GLY A 61 13.53 -10.36 6.15
N GLN A 62 12.68 -9.68 5.39
CA GLN A 62 11.28 -10.04 5.16
C GLN A 62 11.09 -10.58 3.75
N LYS A 63 10.25 -11.60 3.63
CA LYS A 63 9.81 -12.14 2.33
C LYS A 63 9.12 -11.08 1.49
N VAL A 64 9.45 -11.05 0.20
CA VAL A 64 8.78 -10.21 -0.80
C VAL A 64 7.89 -11.07 -1.71
N TYR A 65 6.67 -10.60 -1.93
CA TYR A 65 5.69 -11.19 -2.83
C TYR A 65 5.76 -10.53 -4.20
N LYS A 66 5.41 -11.27 -5.26
CA LYS A 66 5.49 -10.75 -6.64
C LYS A 66 4.28 -9.88 -6.99
N SER A 67 3.13 -10.21 -6.41
CA SER A 67 1.85 -9.49 -6.55
C SER A 67 1.06 -9.53 -5.24
N LEU A 68 0.00 -8.72 -5.13
CA LEU A 68 -0.92 -8.82 -3.99
C LEU A 68 -1.62 -10.19 -3.94
N ALA A 69 -1.91 -10.80 -5.10
CA ALA A 69 -2.60 -12.09 -5.20
C ALA A 69 -1.82 -13.28 -4.58
N ASP A 70 -0.51 -13.12 -4.41
CA ASP A 70 0.35 -14.13 -3.77
C ASP A 70 0.21 -14.14 -2.25
N ILE A 71 -0.35 -13.08 -1.66
CA ILE A 71 -0.58 -12.96 -0.22
C ILE A 71 -1.84 -13.74 0.15
N LYS A 72 -1.77 -14.57 1.20
CA LYS A 72 -2.90 -15.41 1.66
C LYS A 72 -3.59 -14.88 2.92
N GLU A 73 -3.10 -13.77 3.44
CA GLU A 73 -3.61 -13.11 4.65
C GLU A 73 -4.37 -11.83 4.27
N PRO A 74 -5.42 -11.45 5.01
CA PRO A 74 -6.13 -10.21 4.73
C PRO A 74 -5.20 -9.00 4.85
N ILE A 75 -5.43 -7.99 4.01
CA ILE A 75 -4.68 -6.74 3.97
C ILE A 75 -5.65 -5.60 4.25
N ASP A 76 -5.40 -4.83 5.30
CA ASP A 76 -6.22 -3.67 5.67
C ASP A 76 -5.84 -2.45 4.82
N ILE A 77 -4.54 -2.19 4.65
CA ILE A 77 -4.02 -1.04 3.90
C ILE A 77 -3.08 -1.53 2.79
N VAL A 78 -3.33 -1.09 1.56
CA VAL A 78 -2.39 -1.19 0.44
C VAL A 78 -1.70 0.16 0.29
N ASP A 79 -0.42 0.24 0.66
CA ASP A 79 0.41 1.45 0.58
C ASP A 79 1.27 1.45 -0.69
N VAL A 80 1.08 2.45 -1.56
CA VAL A 80 1.50 2.39 -2.96
C VAL A 80 2.63 3.37 -3.27
N PHE A 81 3.82 2.81 -3.55
CA PHE A 81 5.02 3.53 -4.02
C PHE A 81 5.28 3.28 -5.51
N ARG A 82 4.22 3.30 -6.32
CA ARG A 82 4.30 3.18 -7.78
C ARG A 82 4.03 4.52 -8.45
N LYS A 83 4.45 4.67 -9.71
CA LYS A 83 4.15 5.86 -10.52
C LYS A 83 2.64 5.92 -10.81
N ALA A 84 2.12 7.12 -11.06
CA ALA A 84 0.69 7.33 -11.38
C ALA A 84 0.17 6.39 -12.49
N SER A 85 0.95 6.15 -13.53
CA SER A 85 0.55 5.26 -14.65
C SER A 85 0.40 3.78 -14.27
N ASP A 86 0.90 3.35 -13.12
CA ASP A 86 0.70 1.99 -12.63
C ASP A 86 -0.49 1.89 -11.65
N ILE A 87 -1.04 3.01 -11.17
CA ILE A 87 -2.08 3.05 -10.13
C ILE A 87 -3.35 2.26 -10.52
N PRO A 88 -3.89 2.38 -11.75
CA PRO A 88 -5.10 1.63 -12.11
C PRO A 88 -4.96 0.12 -11.92
N GLY A 89 -3.80 -0.45 -12.31
CA GLY A 89 -3.55 -1.89 -12.15
C GLY A 89 -3.37 -2.30 -10.70
N VAL A 90 -2.69 -1.47 -9.89
CA VAL A 90 -2.54 -1.74 -8.45
C VAL A 90 -3.88 -1.63 -7.73
N LEU A 91 -4.74 -0.70 -8.14
CA LEU A 91 -6.11 -0.58 -7.63
C LEU A 91 -6.95 -1.81 -7.97
N ASP A 92 -6.86 -2.32 -9.20
CA ASP A 92 -7.56 -3.55 -9.61
C ASP A 92 -7.14 -4.73 -8.73
N GLU A 93 -5.84 -4.88 -8.44
CA GLU A 93 -5.34 -5.89 -7.51
C GLU A 93 -5.90 -5.68 -6.09
N ALA A 94 -5.90 -4.44 -5.59
CA ALA A 94 -6.40 -4.11 -4.25
C ALA A 94 -7.91 -4.38 -4.09
N ILE A 95 -8.71 -4.07 -5.12
CA ILE A 95 -10.15 -4.37 -5.16
C ILE A 95 -10.37 -5.89 -5.17
N ALA A 96 -9.64 -6.62 -6.01
CA ALA A 96 -9.72 -8.09 -6.06
C ALA A 96 -9.32 -8.72 -4.71
N PHE A 97 -8.35 -8.12 -4.03
CA PHE A 97 -7.91 -8.52 -2.69
C PHE A 97 -8.87 -8.11 -1.58
N LYS A 98 -9.82 -7.19 -1.86
CA LYS A 98 -10.74 -6.59 -0.90
C LYS A 98 -10.03 -5.83 0.22
N ALA A 99 -8.96 -5.12 -0.14
CA ALA A 99 -8.29 -4.22 0.79
C ALA A 99 -9.25 -3.11 1.25
N LYS A 100 -9.18 -2.73 2.52
CA LYS A 100 -10.10 -1.71 3.10
C LYS A 100 -9.68 -0.29 2.75
N THR A 101 -8.37 -0.06 2.63
CA THR A 101 -7.78 1.26 2.37
C THR A 101 -6.75 1.13 1.26
N PHE A 102 -6.88 1.98 0.24
CA PHE A 102 -5.87 2.17 -0.80
C PHE A 102 -5.16 3.50 -0.56
N TRP A 103 -3.90 3.44 -0.14
CA TRP A 103 -3.12 4.59 0.28
C TRP A 103 -2.10 4.98 -0.79
N MET A 104 -2.35 6.09 -1.48
CA MET A 104 -1.43 6.65 -2.48
C MET A 104 -0.47 7.64 -1.81
N GLN A 105 0.80 7.58 -2.20
CA GLN A 105 1.82 8.47 -1.65
C GLN A 105 1.66 9.91 -2.17
N LEU A 106 2.13 10.86 -1.35
CA LEU A 106 2.04 12.30 -1.63
C LEU A 106 2.59 12.64 -3.03
N GLY A 107 1.84 13.48 -3.75
CA GLY A 107 2.19 13.92 -5.10
C GLY A 107 1.79 12.96 -6.23
N ILE A 108 1.11 11.86 -5.91
CA ILE A 108 0.46 10.99 -6.90
C ILE A 108 -1.05 11.27 -6.85
N SER A 109 -1.64 11.65 -7.98
CA SER A 109 -3.09 11.80 -8.14
C SER A 109 -3.58 11.07 -9.38
N ASP A 110 -4.71 10.37 -9.22
CA ASP A 110 -5.47 9.73 -10.29
C ASP A 110 -6.95 9.76 -9.87
N GLU A 111 -7.70 10.72 -10.39
CA GLU A 111 -9.10 10.95 -10.04
C GLU A 111 -10.00 9.78 -10.42
N VAL A 112 -9.75 9.17 -11.59
CA VAL A 112 -10.53 8.03 -12.09
C VAL A 112 -10.35 6.83 -11.18
N SER A 113 -9.11 6.55 -10.78
CA SER A 113 -8.80 5.49 -9.82
C SER A 113 -9.41 5.79 -8.45
N ALA A 114 -9.36 7.04 -7.98
CA ALA A 114 -9.96 7.43 -6.71
C ALA A 114 -11.50 7.23 -6.69
N GLU A 115 -12.19 7.58 -7.77
CA GLU A 115 -13.63 7.35 -7.92
C GLU A 115 -13.99 5.87 -7.99
N ARG A 116 -13.18 5.06 -8.70
CA ARG A 116 -13.39 3.60 -8.78
C ARG A 116 -13.18 2.92 -7.44
N GLY A 117 -12.27 3.41 -6.60
CA GLY A 117 -11.95 2.81 -5.31
C GLY A 117 -13.02 2.99 -4.21
N VAL A 118 -14.00 3.88 -4.42
CA VAL A 118 -15.12 4.11 -3.49
C VAL A 118 -16.44 3.44 -3.93
N ALA A 119 -16.44 2.79 -5.09
CA ALA A 119 -17.61 2.09 -5.66
C ALA A 119 -17.71 0.64 -5.16
#